data_AF-A0A958TIV8-F1
#
_entry.id   AF-A0A958TIV8-F1
#
_cell.length_a   1.000
_cell.length_b   1.000
_cell.length_c   1.000
_cell.angle_alpha   90.00
_cell.angle_beta   90.00
_cell.angle_gamma   90.00
#
_symmetry.space_group_name_H-M   'P 1'
#
loop_
_entity.id
_entity.type
_entity.pdbx_description
1 polymer ?
#
loop_
_entity_poly.entity_id
_entity_poly.type
_entity_poly.pdbx_seq_one_letter_code
_entity_poly.pdbx_strand_id
1 'polypeptide(L)'
;MEEKKFDLNSIIGFVLIFGILLFMLWQNKKTPEQIAADKAKQEQVEADKKAEEASQKTEDTFVTSKEDFSNDVLTDSVKLEGLKNKLGAFAYASSLPSATNKETLVETNLLSLKFSNKGGYLTEVKLKKFVNYDSVPVYIIKNGNAAFNLSFKTTDNRSLNTQDLYFEPTITKNGENTVVSMKLKVSESKFLEYRYELKPNDYMFDFTIRSQGLSDVINTSEAVDLDWKLKAYRYAKSVSYENRYTELIYEYDGGKDSYLSQRSDAEETVNDVTYVAFKQHFFTSILLTDKAFKNANLKSTNLVHNQDVDTVFTKSYQSKMPLAIEGGEIAANMNWYYGPTDYKILNNYDRNLDEVVPLGWGIFGWINRYVFIPLFGFLSSFLPYGLAIVVMTILVRIVMSPVTYKSYLSQAKMKVLKPEITEINTKYKDNAIKKQQETMALYSKAGASPMAGCLPALMQLPVFY
;
A
#
# COMPACT_ATOMS: atom_id res chain seq x y z
N MET A 1 -1.34 65.55 11.34
CA MET A 1 -2.31 65.03 12.31
C MET A 1 -3.64 65.03 11.59
N GLU A 2 -4.06 63.88 11.07
CA GLU A 2 -5.39 63.71 10.48
C GLU A 2 -6.21 62.82 11.40
N GLU A 3 -7.37 63.33 11.78
CA GLU A 3 -8.34 62.69 12.65
C GLU A 3 -8.85 61.41 12.01
N LYS A 4 -8.69 60.27 12.71
CA LYS A 4 -9.34 59.02 12.35
C LYS A 4 -10.85 59.19 12.50
N LYS A 5 -11.54 59.52 11.41
CA LYS A 5 -13.00 59.40 11.35
C LYS A 5 -13.39 57.93 11.52
N PHE A 6 -14.23 57.70 12.50
CA PHE A 6 -14.78 56.42 12.90
C PHE A 6 -15.67 55.88 11.76
N ASP A 7 -15.28 54.77 11.14
CA ASP A 7 -16.04 54.18 10.02
C ASP A 7 -17.16 53.28 10.55
N LEU A 8 -18.31 53.91 10.80
CA LEU A 8 -19.53 53.27 11.28
C LEU A 8 -20.00 52.14 10.35
N ASN A 9 -19.74 52.25 9.04
CA ASN A 9 -20.21 51.29 8.04
C ASN A 9 -19.41 49.98 8.10
N SER A 10 -18.11 50.06 8.43
CA SER A 10 -17.27 48.87 8.64
C SER A 10 -17.70 48.08 9.88
N ILE A 11 -18.08 48.77 10.96
CA ILE A 11 -18.59 48.14 12.19
C ILE A 11 -19.96 47.49 11.95
N ILE A 12 -20.87 48.16 11.23
CA ILE A 12 -22.16 47.59 10.84
C ILE A 12 -21.96 46.34 9.97
N GLY A 13 -20.97 46.36 9.06
CA GLY A 13 -20.60 45.20 8.25
C GLY A 13 -20.10 44.01 9.09
N PHE A 14 -19.24 44.25 10.07
CA PHE A 14 -18.77 43.19 10.99
C PHE A 14 -19.89 42.63 11.88
N VAL A 15 -20.81 43.47 12.35
CA VAL A 15 -21.96 43.03 13.14
C VAL A 15 -22.92 42.18 12.29
N LEU A 16 -23.13 42.54 11.02
CA LEU A 16 -23.94 41.74 10.10
C LEU A 16 -23.31 40.38 9.78
N ILE A 17 -21.99 40.35 9.51
CA ILE A 17 -21.27 39.11 9.25
C ILE A 17 -21.29 38.20 10.50
N PHE A 18 -21.09 38.78 11.68
CA PHE A 18 -21.16 38.03 12.94
C PHE A 18 -22.58 37.52 13.23
N GLY A 19 -23.62 38.30 12.92
CA GLY A 19 -25.02 37.88 13.02
C GLY A 19 -25.36 36.73 12.06
N ILE A 20 -24.84 36.78 10.82
CA ILE A 20 -25.03 35.70 9.83
C ILE A 20 -24.30 34.43 10.29
N LEU A 21 -23.09 34.53 10.82
CA LEU A 21 -22.36 33.37 11.35
C LEU A 21 -23.04 32.75 12.57
N LEU A 22 -23.60 33.55 13.47
CA LEU A 22 -24.40 33.05 14.60
C LEU A 22 -25.72 32.41 14.12
N PHE A 23 -26.35 32.98 13.10
CA PHE A 23 -27.55 32.40 12.48
C PHE A 23 -27.26 31.06 11.79
N MET A 24 -26.11 30.95 11.11
CA MET A 24 -25.66 29.71 10.47
C MET A 24 -25.31 28.63 11.50
N LEU A 25 -24.69 29.02 12.63
CA LEU A 25 -24.43 28.12 13.76
C LEU A 25 -25.71 27.72 14.50
N TRP A 26 -26.73 28.58 14.51
CA TRP A 26 -28.03 28.27 15.10
C TRP A 26 -28.86 27.32 14.22
N GLN A 27 -28.84 27.48 12.89
CA GLN A 27 -29.46 26.52 11.97
C GLN A 27 -28.79 25.13 11.99
N ASN A 28 -27.49 25.05 12.29
CA ASN A 28 -26.75 23.77 12.36
C ASN A 28 -26.80 23.08 13.74
N LYS A 29 -27.53 23.61 14.73
CA LYS A 29 -27.81 22.87 15.97
C LYS A 29 -28.97 21.91 15.74
N LYS A 30 -28.66 20.61 15.61
CA LYS A 30 -29.65 19.52 15.58
C LYS A 30 -30.62 19.66 16.76
N THR A 31 -31.92 19.67 16.47
CA THR A 31 -33.00 19.77 17.46
C THR A 31 -32.96 18.56 18.40
N PRO A 32 -33.26 18.70 19.71
CA PRO A 32 -33.26 17.57 20.66
C PRO A 32 -34.17 16.40 20.23
N GLU A 33 -35.20 16.65 19.43
CA GLU A 33 -36.04 15.62 18.81
C GLU A 33 -35.31 14.79 17.74
N GLN A 34 -34.40 15.40 16.96
CA GLN A 34 -33.55 14.67 16.01
C GLN A 34 -32.44 13.88 16.72
N ILE A 35 -31.93 14.39 17.85
CA ILE A 35 -30.96 13.66 18.66
C ILE A 35 -31.63 12.48 19.38
N ALA A 36 -32.86 12.65 19.85
CA ALA A 36 -33.69 11.58 20.40
C ALA A 36 -34.12 10.57 19.31
N ALA A 37 -34.43 11.02 18.09
CA ALA A 37 -34.73 10.13 16.96
C ALA A 37 -33.48 9.39 16.44
N ASP A 38 -32.31 10.03 16.42
CA ASP A 38 -31.03 9.38 16.08
C ASP A 38 -30.62 8.40 17.19
N LYS A 39 -30.84 8.73 18.47
CA LYS A 39 -30.64 7.80 19.59
C LYS A 39 -31.65 6.66 19.59
N ALA A 40 -32.93 6.93 19.34
CA ALA A 40 -33.95 5.89 19.24
C ALA A 40 -33.70 4.99 18.02
N LYS A 41 -33.23 5.53 16.89
CA LYS A 41 -32.77 4.72 15.74
C LYS A 41 -31.50 3.94 16.06
N GLN A 42 -30.55 4.49 16.82
CA GLN A 42 -29.37 3.74 17.26
C GLN A 42 -29.73 2.65 18.26
N GLU A 43 -30.59 2.93 19.24
CA GLU A 43 -31.10 1.96 20.21
C GLU A 43 -31.98 0.91 19.53
N GLN A 44 -32.72 1.26 18.48
CA GLN A 44 -33.52 0.33 17.69
C GLN A 44 -32.62 -0.52 16.77
N VAL A 45 -31.56 0.05 16.18
CA VAL A 45 -30.54 -0.72 15.43
C VAL A 45 -29.72 -1.61 16.36
N GLU A 46 -29.48 -1.19 17.60
CA GLU A 46 -28.77 -1.98 18.61
C GLU A 46 -29.69 -3.05 19.25
N ALA A 47 -30.99 -2.77 19.36
CA ALA A 47 -32.02 -3.74 19.73
C ALA A 47 -32.30 -4.73 18.60
N ASP A 48 -32.27 -4.30 17.33
CA ASP A 48 -32.38 -5.16 16.14
C ASP A 48 -31.11 -6.00 15.97
N LYS A 49 -29.91 -5.45 16.25
CA LYS A 49 -28.68 -6.25 16.34
C LYS A 49 -28.70 -7.24 17.49
N LYS A 50 -29.20 -6.87 18.67
CA LYS A 50 -29.38 -7.79 19.80
C LYS A 50 -30.49 -8.81 19.56
N ALA A 51 -31.52 -8.46 18.78
CA ALA A 51 -32.58 -9.36 18.35
C ALA A 51 -32.13 -10.28 17.21
N GLU A 52 -31.25 -9.84 16.32
CA GLU A 52 -30.55 -10.69 15.33
C GLU A 52 -29.55 -11.62 16.04
N GLU A 53 -28.79 -11.13 17.03
CA GLU A 53 -27.91 -11.94 17.88
C GLU A 53 -28.70 -12.92 18.79
N ALA A 54 -29.92 -12.57 19.20
CA ALA A 54 -30.81 -13.46 19.96
C ALA A 54 -31.61 -14.43 19.07
N SER A 55 -31.90 -14.05 17.82
CA SER A 55 -32.60 -14.90 16.84
C SER A 55 -31.66 -15.86 16.10
N GLN A 56 -30.34 -15.61 16.09
CA GLN A 56 -29.32 -16.56 15.63
C GLN A 56 -28.96 -17.67 16.65
N LYS A 57 -29.66 -17.75 17.79
CA LYS A 57 -29.46 -18.83 18.77
C LYS A 57 -30.39 -20.03 18.61
N THR A 58 -31.14 -20.11 17.52
CA THR A 58 -31.93 -21.31 17.20
C THR A 58 -31.95 -21.59 15.70
N GLU A 59 -30.78 -21.83 15.12
CA GLU A 59 -30.65 -22.68 13.93
C GLU A 59 -29.20 -23.20 13.87
N ASP A 60 -29.06 -24.52 13.90
CA ASP A 60 -27.79 -25.25 14.03
C ASP A 60 -26.79 -24.87 12.92
N THR A 61 -25.92 -23.90 13.21
CA THR A 61 -24.80 -23.55 12.35
C THR A 61 -23.50 -23.81 13.11
N PHE A 62 -22.76 -24.85 12.71
CA PHE A 62 -21.47 -25.18 13.31
C PHE A 62 -20.41 -24.14 12.93
N VAL A 63 -20.10 -23.22 13.84
CA VAL A 63 -18.93 -22.32 13.75
C VAL A 63 -17.75 -22.97 14.47
N THR A 64 -16.62 -23.14 13.79
CA THR A 64 -15.40 -23.74 14.35
C THR A 64 -14.45 -22.69 14.93
N SER A 65 -13.77 -23.00 16.03
CA SER A 65 -12.77 -22.14 16.69
C SER A 65 -11.33 -22.64 16.46
N LYS A 66 -10.31 -21.82 16.78
CA LYS A 66 -8.88 -22.18 16.65
C LYS A 66 -8.47 -23.42 17.46
N GLU A 67 -9.21 -23.78 18.49
CA GLU A 67 -8.94 -24.93 19.37
C GLU A 67 -9.33 -26.27 18.73
N ASP A 68 -10.15 -26.24 17.67
CA ASP A 68 -10.59 -27.43 16.93
C ASP A 68 -9.49 -28.07 16.06
N PHE A 69 -8.31 -27.44 15.97
CA PHE A 69 -7.20 -27.83 15.08
C PHE A 69 -5.97 -28.38 15.82
N SER A 70 -6.07 -28.67 17.13
CA SER A 70 -5.00 -29.30 17.89
C SER A 70 -4.99 -30.82 17.66
N ASN A 71 -3.98 -31.30 16.92
CA ASN A 71 -3.77 -32.73 16.71
C ASN A 71 -2.99 -33.33 17.88
N ASP A 72 -3.71 -33.73 18.92
CA ASP A 72 -3.33 -34.90 19.72
C ASP A 72 -3.77 -36.15 18.98
N VAL A 73 -2.79 -37.01 18.69
CA VAL A 73 -2.81 -38.31 18.01
C VAL A 73 -4.20 -38.89 17.72
N LEU A 74 -4.50 -39.02 16.43
CA LEU A 74 -5.74 -39.56 15.87
C LEU A 74 -5.85 -41.08 16.08
N THR A 75 -6.65 -41.50 17.07
CA THR A 75 -7.17 -42.88 17.18
C THR A 75 -8.65 -42.94 17.59
N ASP A 76 -9.39 -41.83 17.55
CA ASP A 76 -10.77 -41.79 18.07
C ASP A 76 -11.78 -41.53 16.94
N SER A 77 -12.62 -42.53 16.65
CA SER A 77 -13.68 -42.51 15.62
C SER A 77 -14.61 -41.30 15.76
N VAL A 78 -14.79 -40.80 16.99
CA VAL A 78 -15.64 -39.64 17.31
C VAL A 78 -15.06 -38.33 16.78
N LYS A 79 -13.72 -38.17 16.78
CA LYS A 79 -13.06 -36.96 16.25
C LYS A 79 -13.19 -36.86 14.72
N LEU A 80 -13.15 -38.00 14.02
CA LEU A 80 -13.27 -38.04 12.57
C LEU A 80 -14.68 -37.64 12.11
N GLU A 81 -15.71 -38.08 12.85
CA GLU A 81 -17.11 -37.74 12.57
C GLU A 81 -17.39 -36.26 12.87
N GLY A 82 -16.83 -35.72 13.97
CA GLY A 82 -16.88 -34.29 14.27
C GLY A 82 -16.21 -33.42 13.19
N LEU A 83 -15.06 -33.85 12.66
CA LEU A 83 -14.38 -33.17 11.55
C LEU A 83 -15.20 -33.21 10.25
N LYS A 84 -15.85 -34.33 9.94
CA LYS A 84 -16.74 -34.43 8.77
C LYS A 84 -17.95 -33.49 8.88
N ASN A 85 -18.55 -33.38 10.07
CA ASN A 85 -19.67 -32.46 10.28
C ASN A 85 -19.26 -30.99 10.07
N LYS A 86 -18.03 -30.63 10.46
CA LYS A 86 -17.49 -29.27 10.36
C LYS A 86 -16.96 -28.94 8.95
N LEU A 87 -16.18 -29.83 8.36
CA LEU A 87 -15.41 -29.56 7.14
C LEU A 87 -15.99 -30.21 5.87
N GLY A 88 -17.03 -31.04 6.00
CA GLY A 88 -17.62 -31.77 4.86
C GLY A 88 -16.57 -32.60 4.12
N ALA A 89 -16.53 -32.47 2.79
CA ALA A 89 -15.56 -33.15 1.94
C ALA A 89 -14.09 -32.82 2.26
N PHE A 90 -13.81 -31.63 2.80
CA PHE A 90 -12.45 -31.21 3.19
C PHE A 90 -11.94 -31.87 4.47
N ALA A 91 -12.79 -32.61 5.20
CA ALA A 91 -12.33 -33.42 6.33
C ALA A 91 -11.28 -34.47 5.91
N TYR A 92 -11.28 -34.89 4.64
CA TYR A 92 -10.28 -35.80 4.09
C TYR A 92 -8.87 -35.25 4.25
N ALA A 93 -8.64 -33.96 3.96
CA ALA A 93 -7.34 -33.33 4.12
C ALA A 93 -6.80 -33.42 5.57
N SER A 94 -7.68 -33.25 6.56
CA SER A 94 -7.35 -33.36 7.98
C SER A 94 -7.05 -34.79 8.44
N SER A 95 -7.42 -35.80 7.65
CA SER A 95 -7.11 -37.21 7.92
C SER A 95 -5.77 -37.67 7.36
N LEU A 96 -5.14 -36.88 6.48
CA LEU A 96 -3.87 -37.23 5.86
C LEU A 96 -2.70 -37.09 6.84
N PRO A 97 -1.61 -37.87 6.68
CA PRO A 97 -0.39 -37.71 7.50
C PRO A 97 0.25 -36.31 7.42
N SER A 98 -0.05 -35.56 6.35
CA SER A 98 0.38 -34.18 6.14
C SER A 98 -0.35 -33.17 7.03
N ALA A 99 -1.50 -33.53 7.63
CA ALA A 99 -2.30 -32.67 8.51
C ALA A 99 -1.61 -32.38 9.85
N THR A 100 -0.57 -31.57 9.79
CA THR A 100 0.26 -31.17 10.93
C THR A 100 0.67 -29.72 10.75
N ASN A 101 1.12 -29.04 11.81
CA ASN A 101 1.70 -27.70 11.69
C ASN A 101 3.17 -27.74 11.20
N LYS A 102 3.55 -28.77 10.43
CA LYS A 102 4.90 -28.86 9.85
C LYS A 102 5.09 -27.79 8.78
N GLU A 103 6.32 -27.33 8.69
CA GLU A 103 6.75 -26.37 7.68
C GLU A 103 7.81 -27.00 6.77
N THR A 104 7.80 -26.61 5.51
CA THR A 104 8.76 -27.06 4.50
C THR A 104 9.64 -25.88 4.08
N LEU A 105 10.95 -25.98 4.30
CA LEU A 105 11.93 -24.99 3.89
C LEU A 105 12.35 -25.20 2.43
N VAL A 106 12.28 -24.14 1.63
CA VAL A 106 12.79 -24.10 0.25
C VAL A 106 13.65 -22.85 0.08
N GLU A 107 14.84 -23.04 -0.48
CA GLU A 107 15.80 -21.96 -0.70
C GLU A 107 16.11 -21.75 -2.18
N THR A 108 16.28 -20.50 -2.56
CA THR A 108 16.90 -20.06 -3.80
C THR A 108 18.20 -19.29 -3.49
N ASN A 109 18.84 -18.70 -4.50
CA ASN A 109 20.01 -17.87 -4.28
C ASN A 109 19.67 -16.52 -3.62
N LEU A 110 18.42 -16.08 -3.74
CA LEU A 110 17.93 -14.78 -3.26
C LEU A 110 16.96 -14.89 -2.09
N LEU A 111 16.19 -15.98 -1.98
CA LEU A 111 15.11 -16.16 -1.03
C LEU A 111 15.28 -17.43 -0.19
N SER A 112 14.84 -17.38 1.06
CA SER A 112 14.59 -18.55 1.91
C SER A 112 13.14 -18.51 2.36
N LEU A 113 12.36 -19.51 1.94
CA LEU A 113 10.90 -19.56 2.09
C LEU A 113 10.49 -20.76 2.95
N LYS A 114 9.60 -20.55 3.92
CA LYS A 114 8.96 -21.65 4.67
C LYS A 114 7.48 -21.74 4.33
N PHE A 115 7.06 -22.91 3.87
CA PHE A 115 5.68 -23.21 3.52
C PHE A 115 5.03 -24.01 4.65
N SER A 116 3.91 -23.54 5.18
CA SER A 116 3.16 -24.26 6.20
C SER A 116 2.15 -25.21 5.58
N ASN A 117 2.11 -26.44 6.09
CA ASN A 117 1.03 -27.37 5.75
C ASN A 117 -0.33 -26.79 6.16
N LYS A 118 -0.41 -26.05 7.27
CA LYS A 118 -1.64 -25.32 7.63
C LYS A 118 -1.73 -24.03 6.82
N GLY A 119 -2.80 -23.85 6.05
CA GLY A 119 -3.01 -22.70 5.19
C GLY A 119 -2.38 -22.79 3.80
N GLY A 120 -1.42 -23.70 3.59
CA GLY A 120 -0.72 -23.87 2.31
C GLY A 120 0.15 -22.68 1.90
N TYR A 121 0.40 -21.73 2.82
CA TYR A 121 1.01 -20.43 2.55
C TYR A 121 2.36 -20.26 3.27
N LEU A 122 3.05 -19.18 2.93
CA LEU A 122 4.36 -18.80 3.46
C LEU A 122 4.27 -18.28 4.89
N THR A 123 4.99 -18.91 5.83
CA THR A 123 5.16 -18.43 7.21
C THR A 123 6.46 -17.66 7.41
N GLU A 124 7.42 -17.83 6.51
CA GLU A 124 8.68 -17.10 6.50
C GLU A 124 9.12 -16.75 5.07
N VAL A 125 9.47 -15.50 4.84
CA VAL A 125 10.08 -15.00 3.60
C VAL A 125 11.30 -14.18 3.98
N LYS A 126 12.49 -14.75 3.82
CA LYS A 126 13.77 -14.10 4.11
C LYS A 126 14.47 -13.68 2.83
N LEU A 127 14.91 -12.42 2.76
CA LEU A 127 15.73 -11.92 1.65
C LEU A 127 17.22 -12.17 1.96
N LYS A 128 17.83 -13.16 1.31
CA LYS A 128 19.17 -13.68 1.68
C LYS A 128 20.31 -12.67 1.51
N LYS A 129 20.12 -11.65 0.68
CA LYS A 129 21.14 -10.63 0.37
C LYS A 129 21.07 -9.38 1.25
N PHE A 130 20.10 -9.29 2.17
CA PHE A 130 19.83 -8.06 2.90
C PHE A 130 19.84 -8.23 4.43
N VAL A 131 20.39 -7.21 5.09
CA VAL A 131 20.28 -6.97 6.52
C VAL A 131 19.73 -5.57 6.74
N ASN A 132 19.11 -5.32 7.89
CA ASN A 132 18.61 -4.01 8.26
C ASN A 132 19.75 -3.11 8.81
N TYR A 133 19.42 -1.91 9.28
CA TYR A 133 20.40 -0.96 9.82
C TYR A 133 21.17 -1.47 11.06
N ASP A 134 20.64 -2.45 11.78
CA ASP A 134 21.27 -3.12 12.93
C ASP A 134 22.00 -4.43 12.52
N SER A 135 22.22 -4.65 11.22
CA SER A 135 22.81 -5.88 10.66
C SER A 135 22.00 -7.17 10.94
N VAL A 136 20.71 -7.04 11.26
CA VAL A 136 19.79 -8.18 11.44
C VAL A 136 19.22 -8.59 10.07
N PRO A 137 19.13 -9.91 9.75
CA PRO A 137 18.59 -10.35 8.47
C PRO A 137 17.17 -9.85 8.21
N VAL A 138 16.89 -9.49 6.95
CA VAL A 138 15.58 -8.98 6.52
C VAL A 138 14.60 -10.14 6.27
N TYR A 139 13.47 -10.12 6.98
CA TYR A 139 12.36 -11.05 6.82
C TYR A 139 11.07 -10.33 6.50
N ILE A 140 10.59 -10.38 5.26
CA ILE A 140 9.32 -9.76 4.84
C ILE A 140 8.14 -10.41 5.56
N ILE A 141 8.15 -11.74 5.64
CA ILE A 141 7.19 -12.53 6.41
C ILE A 141 7.94 -13.25 7.52
N LYS A 142 7.49 -13.08 8.77
CA LYS A 142 7.93 -13.83 9.95
C LYS A 142 6.96 -13.59 11.11
N ASN A 143 6.92 -14.51 12.08
CA ASN A 143 6.19 -14.37 13.34
C ASN A 143 4.70 -14.00 13.16
N GLY A 144 4.05 -14.56 12.13
CA GLY A 144 2.63 -14.35 11.87
C GLY A 144 2.24 -12.93 11.44
N ASN A 145 3.18 -12.14 10.90
CA ASN A 145 2.89 -10.79 10.41
C ASN A 145 2.12 -10.76 9.08
N ALA A 146 1.95 -11.90 8.40
CA ALA A 146 1.20 -12.00 7.14
C ALA A 146 0.14 -13.11 7.21
N ALA A 147 -0.91 -12.96 6.42
CA ALA A 147 -1.93 -13.99 6.24
C ALA A 147 -2.39 -14.04 4.79
N PHE A 148 -2.74 -15.24 4.34
CA PHE A 148 -3.34 -15.50 3.03
C PHE A 148 -4.47 -16.49 3.22
N ASN A 149 -5.64 -16.17 2.68
CA ASN A 149 -6.83 -16.98 2.84
C ASN A 149 -7.69 -16.94 1.59
N LEU A 150 -8.18 -18.10 1.15
CA LEU A 150 -9.35 -18.16 0.30
C LEU A 150 -10.56 -18.48 1.15
N SER A 151 -11.57 -17.62 1.09
CA SER A 151 -12.88 -17.86 1.70
C SER A 151 -13.85 -18.29 0.61
N PHE A 152 -14.51 -19.41 0.81
CA PHE A 152 -15.46 -19.95 -0.15
C PHE A 152 -16.60 -20.69 0.55
N LYS A 153 -17.74 -20.75 -0.11
CA LYS A 153 -18.83 -21.64 0.29
C LYS A 153 -18.77 -22.96 -0.46
N THR A 154 -19.20 -24.01 0.21
CA THR A 154 -19.36 -25.34 -0.34
C THR A 154 -20.80 -25.55 -0.83
N THR A 155 -21.02 -26.57 -1.66
CA THR A 155 -22.35 -26.94 -2.17
C THR A 155 -23.32 -27.38 -1.06
N ASP A 156 -22.79 -27.79 0.09
CA ASP A 156 -23.56 -28.11 1.30
C ASP A 156 -23.68 -26.92 2.29
N ASN A 157 -23.44 -25.71 1.79
CA ASN A 157 -23.62 -24.42 2.48
C ASN A 157 -22.68 -24.17 3.67
N ARG A 158 -21.54 -24.87 3.77
CA ARG A 158 -20.47 -24.53 4.73
C ARG A 158 -19.59 -23.41 4.19
N SER A 159 -19.24 -22.46 5.06
CA SER A 159 -18.24 -21.43 4.78
C SER A 159 -16.89 -21.87 5.31
N LEU A 160 -15.89 -22.02 4.44
CA LEU A 160 -14.56 -22.50 4.79
C LEU A 160 -13.49 -21.46 4.46
N ASN A 161 -12.39 -21.53 5.21
CA ASN A 161 -11.24 -20.65 5.07
C ASN A 161 -9.98 -21.51 4.93
N THR A 162 -9.25 -21.36 3.83
CA THR A 162 -8.07 -22.20 3.58
C THR A 162 -7.00 -22.03 4.64
N GLN A 163 -6.87 -20.86 5.27
CA GLN A 163 -5.89 -20.60 6.33
C GLN A 163 -6.02 -21.55 7.53
N ASP A 164 -7.22 -22.14 7.70
CA ASP A 164 -7.53 -23.06 8.80
C ASP A 164 -7.41 -24.53 8.38
N LEU A 165 -7.25 -24.81 7.08
CA LEU A 165 -7.20 -26.17 6.52
C LEU A 165 -5.76 -26.64 6.30
N TYR A 166 -5.59 -27.96 6.22
CA TYR A 166 -4.29 -28.59 5.97
C TYR A 166 -4.08 -28.94 4.50
N PHE A 167 -2.91 -28.62 3.99
CA PHE A 167 -2.44 -28.89 2.64
C PHE A 167 -1.34 -29.94 2.69
N GLU A 168 -1.33 -30.83 1.71
CA GLU A 168 -0.26 -31.78 1.49
C GLU A 168 0.83 -31.15 0.59
N PRO A 169 2.07 -31.01 1.08
CA PRO A 169 3.17 -30.48 0.29
C PRO A 169 3.75 -31.53 -0.65
N THR A 170 4.18 -31.11 -1.84
CA THR A 170 5.01 -31.90 -2.75
C THR A 170 6.03 -30.98 -3.41
N ILE A 171 7.31 -31.37 -3.37
CA ILE A 171 8.39 -30.61 -4.02
C ILE A 171 8.87 -31.37 -5.24
N THR A 172 8.94 -30.68 -6.37
CA THR A 172 9.48 -31.21 -7.63
C THR A 172 10.40 -30.18 -8.30
N LYS A 173 11.07 -30.61 -9.37
CA LYS A 173 11.89 -29.73 -10.22
C LYS A 173 11.25 -29.60 -11.60
N ASN A 174 11.26 -28.39 -12.14
CA ASN A 174 10.90 -28.10 -13.52
C ASN A 174 12.09 -27.39 -14.19
N GLY A 175 12.97 -28.14 -14.84
CA GLY A 175 14.29 -27.64 -15.22
C GLY A 175 15.08 -27.17 -14.00
N GLU A 176 15.52 -25.91 -14.00
CA GLU A 176 16.22 -25.30 -12.86
C GLU A 176 15.27 -24.81 -11.75
N ASN A 177 13.98 -24.66 -12.06
CA ASN A 177 13.00 -24.12 -11.13
C ASN A 177 12.63 -25.16 -10.06
N THR A 178 12.36 -24.69 -8.85
CA THR A 178 11.79 -25.51 -7.78
C THR A 178 10.29 -25.30 -7.76
N VAL A 179 9.51 -26.38 -7.85
CA VAL A 179 8.05 -26.32 -7.79
C VAL A 179 7.60 -26.85 -6.43
N VAL A 180 6.88 -26.03 -5.68
CA VAL A 180 6.22 -26.42 -4.43
C VAL A 180 4.72 -26.47 -4.70
N SER A 181 4.14 -27.66 -4.62
CA SER A 181 2.71 -27.88 -4.75
C SER A 181 2.12 -28.13 -3.37
N MET A 182 1.19 -27.29 -2.93
CA MET A 182 0.43 -27.47 -1.70
C MET A 182 -0.99 -27.85 -2.11
N LYS A 183 -1.43 -29.08 -1.80
CA LYS A 183 -2.75 -29.58 -2.19
C LYS A 183 -3.67 -29.76 -0.99
N LEU A 184 -4.77 -29.03 -0.97
CA LEU A 184 -5.90 -29.27 -0.09
C LEU A 184 -6.81 -30.30 -0.75
N LYS A 185 -6.68 -31.57 -0.34
CA LYS A 185 -7.37 -32.70 -0.95
C LYS A 185 -8.76 -32.93 -0.34
N VAL A 186 -9.72 -33.30 -1.18
CA VAL A 186 -11.01 -33.90 -0.74
C VAL A 186 -11.09 -35.39 -1.08
N SER A 187 -10.22 -35.85 -1.99
CA SER A 187 -9.94 -37.26 -2.28
C SER A 187 -8.55 -37.36 -2.95
N GLU A 188 -8.15 -38.57 -3.35
CA GLU A 188 -6.88 -38.76 -4.09
C GLU A 188 -6.83 -38.02 -5.43
N SER A 189 -7.99 -37.79 -6.08
CA SER A 189 -8.07 -37.19 -7.43
C SER A 189 -8.66 -35.78 -7.47
N LYS A 190 -9.22 -35.31 -6.35
CA LYS A 190 -9.90 -34.01 -6.24
C LYS A 190 -9.24 -33.12 -5.19
N PHE A 191 -8.86 -31.90 -5.58
CA PHE A 191 -8.10 -31.00 -4.71
C PHE A 191 -8.15 -29.54 -5.16
N LEU A 192 -7.86 -28.65 -4.22
CA LEU A 192 -7.44 -27.26 -4.47
C LEU A 192 -5.92 -27.20 -4.32
N GLU A 193 -5.22 -26.63 -5.29
CA GLU A 193 -3.77 -26.56 -5.32
C GLU A 193 -3.28 -25.11 -5.32
N TYR A 194 -2.33 -24.83 -4.44
CA TYR A 194 -1.43 -23.69 -4.51
C TYR A 194 -0.11 -24.19 -5.06
N ARG A 195 0.21 -23.79 -6.29
CA ARG A 195 1.44 -24.16 -6.98
C ARG A 195 2.36 -22.96 -7.05
N TYR A 196 3.51 -23.07 -6.41
CA TYR A 196 4.59 -22.08 -6.42
C TYR A 196 5.72 -22.57 -7.31
N GLU A 197 6.17 -21.77 -8.27
CA GLU A 197 7.32 -22.10 -9.13
C GLU A 197 8.44 -21.06 -8.97
N LEU A 198 9.45 -21.44 -8.20
CA LEU A 198 10.55 -20.59 -7.80
C LEU A 198 11.72 -20.69 -8.76
N LYS A 199 12.13 -19.55 -9.30
CA LYS A 199 13.34 -19.41 -10.12
C LYS A 199 14.58 -19.22 -9.20
N PRO A 200 15.75 -19.79 -9.54
CA PRO A 200 16.93 -19.74 -8.66
C PRO A 200 17.46 -18.34 -8.32
N ASN A 201 17.40 -17.40 -9.28
CA ASN A 201 18.02 -16.08 -9.20
C ASN A 201 17.00 -14.94 -9.35
N ASP A 202 15.78 -15.16 -8.88
CA ASP A 202 14.68 -14.22 -9.05
C ASP A 202 13.97 -13.95 -7.71
N TYR A 203 13.48 -12.72 -7.54
CA TYR A 203 12.61 -12.34 -6.42
C TYR A 203 11.13 -12.57 -6.75
N MET A 204 10.81 -12.66 -8.05
CA MET A 204 9.50 -13.02 -8.55
C MET A 204 9.40 -14.54 -8.76
N PHE A 205 8.27 -15.12 -8.41
CA PHE A 205 7.95 -16.52 -8.70
C PHE A 205 6.48 -16.69 -9.07
N ASP A 206 6.20 -17.71 -9.86
CA ASP A 206 4.85 -17.96 -10.35
C ASP A 206 4.01 -18.58 -9.24
N PHE A 207 2.75 -18.16 -9.17
CA PHE A 207 1.79 -18.62 -8.19
C PHE A 207 0.45 -18.92 -8.86
N THR A 208 0.11 -20.20 -8.94
CA THR A 208 -1.16 -20.64 -9.51
C THR A 208 -2.05 -21.21 -8.40
N ILE A 209 -3.29 -20.75 -8.39
CA ILE A 209 -4.38 -21.36 -7.63
C ILE A 209 -5.27 -22.08 -8.63
N ARG A 210 -5.42 -23.40 -8.47
CA ARG A 210 -6.32 -24.18 -9.31
C ARG A 210 -7.08 -25.21 -8.51
N SER A 211 -8.33 -25.44 -8.87
CA SER A 211 -9.08 -26.61 -8.40
C SER A 211 -9.19 -27.68 -9.48
N GLN A 212 -9.26 -28.94 -9.04
CA GLN A 212 -9.45 -30.09 -9.89
C GLN A 212 -10.59 -30.94 -9.31
N GLY A 213 -11.70 -31.02 -10.05
CA GLY A 213 -12.85 -31.84 -9.68
C GLY A 213 -13.54 -31.36 -8.41
N LEU A 214 -13.52 -30.05 -8.14
CA LEU A 214 -14.19 -29.44 -6.99
C LEU A 214 -15.48 -28.71 -7.37
N SER A 215 -15.89 -28.72 -8.63
CA SER A 215 -17.15 -28.11 -9.09
C SER A 215 -18.41 -28.62 -8.36
N ASP A 216 -18.36 -29.85 -7.83
CA ASP A 216 -19.44 -30.45 -7.03
C ASP A 216 -19.29 -30.25 -5.51
N VAL A 217 -18.17 -29.67 -5.07
CA VAL A 217 -17.83 -29.46 -3.65
C VAL A 217 -17.84 -27.97 -3.29
N ILE A 218 -17.25 -27.11 -4.11
CA ILE A 218 -17.22 -25.66 -3.93
C ILE A 218 -18.41 -25.07 -4.70
N ASN A 219 -19.20 -24.22 -4.04
CA ASN A 219 -20.25 -23.46 -4.70
C ASN A 219 -19.63 -22.28 -5.47
N THR A 220 -19.29 -22.51 -6.74
CA THR A 220 -18.69 -21.49 -7.60
C THR A 220 -19.68 -20.46 -8.14
N SER A 221 -20.97 -20.53 -7.75
CA SER A 221 -21.93 -19.46 -8.03
C SER A 221 -21.78 -18.28 -7.06
N GLU A 222 -21.15 -18.51 -5.92
CA GLU A 222 -20.73 -17.46 -4.99
C GLU A 222 -19.25 -17.10 -5.20
N ALA A 223 -18.88 -15.90 -4.73
CA ALA A 223 -17.50 -15.43 -4.85
C ALA A 223 -16.55 -16.29 -4.01
N VAL A 224 -15.40 -16.63 -4.60
CA VAL A 224 -14.25 -17.18 -3.89
C VAL A 224 -13.30 -16.02 -3.62
N ASP A 225 -13.28 -15.54 -2.37
CA ASP A 225 -12.56 -14.33 -2.00
C ASP A 225 -11.13 -14.66 -1.57
N LEU A 226 -10.14 -14.06 -2.24
CA LEU A 226 -8.74 -14.04 -1.82
C LEU A 226 -8.53 -12.85 -0.86
N ASP A 227 -8.20 -13.14 0.39
CA ASP A 227 -7.83 -12.17 1.43
C ASP A 227 -6.33 -12.28 1.73
N TRP A 228 -5.59 -11.23 1.42
CA TRP A 228 -4.15 -11.14 1.65
C TRP A 228 -3.83 -9.96 2.59
N LYS A 229 -3.07 -10.25 3.65
CA LYS A 229 -2.73 -9.30 4.72
C LYS A 229 -1.23 -9.29 4.98
N LEU A 230 -0.71 -8.10 5.30
CA LEU A 230 0.67 -7.93 5.73
C LEU A 230 0.78 -6.79 6.76
N LYS A 231 1.34 -7.10 7.93
CA LYS A 231 1.81 -6.13 8.91
C LYS A 231 3.29 -5.86 8.66
N ALA A 232 3.56 -4.70 8.08
CA ALA A 232 4.88 -4.32 7.57
C ALA A 232 5.86 -4.02 8.71
N TYR A 233 6.98 -4.74 8.74
CA TYR A 233 8.08 -4.48 9.67
C TYR A 233 8.80 -3.16 9.35
N ARG A 234 9.51 -2.62 10.34
CA ARG A 234 10.48 -1.54 10.17
C ARG A 234 11.87 -2.10 9.85
N TYR A 235 12.55 -1.59 8.83
CA TYR A 235 13.96 -1.92 8.52
C TYR A 235 14.91 -0.73 8.46
N ALA A 236 14.41 0.49 8.55
CA ALA A 236 15.21 1.70 8.64
C ALA A 236 15.36 2.15 10.09
N LYS A 237 16.39 2.96 10.34
CA LYS A 237 16.68 3.51 11.68
C LYS A 237 15.55 4.38 12.21
N SER A 238 14.92 5.17 11.35
CA SER A 238 13.80 6.05 11.71
C SER A 238 12.49 5.44 11.25
N VAL A 239 11.64 5.05 12.21
CA VAL A 239 10.29 4.54 11.92
C VAL A 239 9.43 5.58 11.23
N SER A 240 9.51 6.84 11.67
CA SER A 240 8.74 7.94 11.11
C SER A 240 9.18 8.28 9.69
N TYR A 241 10.47 8.15 9.37
CA TYR A 241 10.95 8.33 8.00
C TYR A 241 10.51 7.17 7.10
N GLU A 242 10.70 5.92 7.53
CA GLU A 242 10.26 4.76 6.75
C GLU A 242 8.76 4.78 6.49
N ASN A 243 7.96 5.07 7.51
CA ASN A 243 6.50 5.11 7.40
C ASN A 243 5.99 6.14 6.38
N ARG A 244 6.74 7.21 6.09
CA ARG A 244 6.38 8.21 5.06
C ARG A 244 6.46 7.64 3.64
N TYR A 245 7.25 6.61 3.42
CA TYR A 245 7.44 5.97 2.11
C TYR A 245 6.79 4.58 2.02
N THR A 246 6.11 4.17 3.09
CA THR A 246 5.38 2.90 3.18
C THR A 246 3.92 3.15 2.82
N GLU A 247 3.43 2.51 1.76
CA GLU A 247 2.11 2.74 1.18
C GLU A 247 1.57 1.51 0.43
N LEU A 248 0.26 1.51 0.16
CA LEU A 248 -0.36 0.49 -0.68
C LEU A 248 -0.53 1.09 -2.07
N ILE A 249 0.06 0.45 -3.08
CA ILE A 249 -0.04 0.83 -4.49
C ILE A 249 -0.83 -0.26 -5.22
N TYR A 250 -1.63 0.12 -6.20
CA TYR A 250 -2.36 -0.81 -7.06
C TYR A 250 -2.38 -0.30 -8.50
N GLU A 251 -2.50 -1.22 -9.44
CA GLU A 251 -2.61 -0.92 -10.87
C GLU A 251 -3.95 -1.38 -11.43
N TYR A 252 -4.52 -0.53 -12.28
CA TYR A 252 -5.67 -0.81 -13.11
C TYR A 252 -5.27 -1.49 -14.41
N ASP A 253 -6.18 -2.30 -14.96
CA ASP A 253 -6.07 -2.80 -16.32
C ASP A 253 -5.84 -1.64 -17.32
N GLY A 254 -4.85 -1.81 -18.18
CA GLY A 254 -4.31 -0.74 -19.03
C GLY A 254 -3.11 0.03 -18.45
N GLY A 255 -2.57 -0.36 -17.29
CA GLY A 255 -1.24 0.06 -16.82
C GLY A 255 -1.20 1.41 -16.09
N LYS A 256 -2.35 1.92 -15.63
CA LYS A 256 -2.37 3.10 -14.74
C LYS A 256 -2.31 2.66 -13.30
N ASP A 257 -1.45 3.27 -12.51
CA ASP A 257 -1.32 3.01 -11.08
C ASP A 257 -1.94 4.13 -10.23
N SER A 258 -2.27 3.77 -8.99
CA SER A 258 -2.73 4.67 -7.94
C SER A 258 -2.35 4.08 -6.58
N TYR A 259 -2.56 4.86 -5.51
CA TYR A 259 -2.11 4.49 -4.18
C TYR A 259 -3.08 4.98 -3.10
N LEU A 260 -3.12 4.26 -1.98
CA LEU A 260 -3.85 4.69 -0.79
C LEU A 260 -3.05 5.71 0.04
N SER A 261 -3.74 6.47 0.88
CA SER A 261 -3.14 7.49 1.75
C SER A 261 -1.88 7.00 2.48
N GLN A 262 -0.77 7.72 2.28
CA GLN A 262 0.48 7.51 3.01
C GLN A 262 0.38 7.98 4.48
N ARG A 263 -0.52 8.91 4.80
CA ARG A 263 -0.52 9.61 6.11
C ARG A 263 -1.57 9.09 7.09
N SER A 264 -2.69 8.62 6.58
CA SER A 264 -3.84 8.21 7.38
C SER A 264 -4.24 6.78 7.06
N ASP A 265 -5.17 6.26 7.85
CA ASP A 265 -5.93 5.09 7.46
C ASP A 265 -6.69 5.39 6.16
N ALA A 266 -6.81 4.37 5.32
CA ALA A 266 -7.50 4.44 4.05
C ALA A 266 -8.13 3.09 3.73
N GLU A 267 -9.31 3.15 3.13
CA GLU A 267 -10.02 1.99 2.61
C GLU A 267 -10.70 2.42 1.31
N GLU A 268 -10.49 1.63 0.25
CA GLU A 268 -11.02 1.91 -1.09
C GLU A 268 -11.44 0.60 -1.75
N THR A 269 -12.54 0.64 -2.50
CA THR A 269 -12.90 -0.44 -3.42
C THR A 269 -12.64 0.04 -4.83
N VAL A 270 -11.74 -0.64 -5.53
CA VAL A 270 -11.33 -0.32 -6.90
C VAL A 270 -11.68 -1.47 -7.83
N ASN A 271 -11.87 -1.18 -9.12
CA ASN A 271 -12.24 -2.17 -10.12
C ASN A 271 -11.07 -2.46 -11.06
N ASP A 272 -11.11 -3.62 -11.72
CA ASP A 272 -10.19 -4.00 -12.80
C ASP A 272 -8.71 -3.89 -12.39
N VAL A 273 -8.31 -4.57 -11.32
CA VAL A 273 -6.96 -4.49 -10.74
C VAL A 273 -6.04 -5.59 -11.25
N THR A 274 -4.88 -5.23 -11.79
CA THR A 274 -3.86 -6.16 -12.31
C THR A 274 -2.75 -6.45 -11.31
N TYR A 275 -2.42 -5.51 -10.41
CA TYR A 275 -1.56 -5.79 -9.25
C TYR A 275 -1.93 -5.02 -8.00
N VAL A 276 -1.54 -5.57 -6.85
CA VAL A 276 -1.52 -4.89 -5.55
C VAL A 276 -0.13 -5.03 -4.95
N ALA A 277 0.46 -3.91 -4.54
CA ALA A 277 1.77 -3.81 -3.93
C ALA A 277 1.68 -3.25 -2.50
N PHE A 278 2.11 -4.04 -1.53
CA PHE A 278 2.38 -3.59 -0.17
C PHE A 278 3.81 -3.09 -0.10
N LYS A 279 3.99 -1.81 -0.42
CA LYS A 279 5.29 -1.16 -0.50
C LYS A 279 5.74 -0.66 0.87
N GLN A 280 6.92 -1.11 1.28
CA GLN A 280 7.71 -0.48 2.33
C GLN A 280 8.77 0.42 1.68
N HIS A 281 9.52 1.16 2.49
CA HIS A 281 10.52 2.09 1.97
C HIS A 281 11.60 1.43 1.09
N PHE A 282 12.20 0.32 1.54
CA PHE A 282 13.29 -0.37 0.81
C PHE A 282 12.88 -1.69 0.17
N PHE A 283 11.71 -2.22 0.52
CA PHE A 283 11.23 -3.53 0.08
C PHE A 283 9.76 -3.46 -0.31
N THR A 284 9.31 -4.36 -1.15
CA THR A 284 7.91 -4.44 -1.55
C THR A 284 7.46 -5.89 -1.70
N SER A 285 6.20 -6.12 -1.38
CA SER A 285 5.49 -7.37 -1.64
C SER A 285 4.43 -7.10 -2.69
N ILE A 286 4.41 -7.83 -3.80
CA ILE A 286 3.47 -7.59 -4.90
C ILE A 286 2.77 -8.89 -5.26
N LEU A 287 1.44 -8.84 -5.39
CA LEU A 287 0.63 -9.84 -6.05
C LEU A 287 0.15 -9.26 -7.37
N LEU A 288 0.44 -9.94 -8.49
CA LEU A 288 0.03 -9.50 -9.82
C LEU A 288 -0.56 -10.65 -10.64
N THR A 289 -1.38 -10.30 -11.63
CA THR A 289 -2.09 -11.23 -12.51
C THR A 289 -2.24 -10.63 -13.91
N ASP A 290 -2.21 -11.47 -14.94
CA ASP A 290 -2.52 -11.05 -16.32
C ASP A 290 -4.03 -10.89 -16.55
N LYS A 291 -4.84 -11.54 -15.72
CA LYS A 291 -6.31 -11.42 -15.74
C LYS A 291 -6.72 -10.57 -14.55
N ALA A 292 -7.11 -9.33 -14.80
CA ALA A 292 -7.47 -8.37 -13.77
C ALA A 292 -8.56 -8.91 -12.83
N PHE A 293 -8.42 -8.63 -11.54
CA PHE A 293 -9.49 -8.83 -10.57
C PHE A 293 -10.60 -7.83 -10.85
N LYS A 294 -11.84 -8.31 -10.96
CA LYS A 294 -13.01 -7.44 -11.24
C LYS A 294 -13.13 -6.30 -10.24
N ASN A 295 -12.84 -6.59 -8.96
CA ASN A 295 -12.72 -5.59 -7.93
C ASN A 295 -11.66 -6.00 -6.90
N ALA A 296 -11.20 -5.01 -6.12
CA ALA A 296 -10.35 -5.21 -4.96
C ALA A 296 -10.80 -4.24 -3.86
N ASN A 297 -11.12 -4.77 -2.68
CA ASN A 297 -11.24 -3.95 -1.47
C ASN A 297 -9.85 -3.87 -0.82
N LEU A 298 -9.32 -2.66 -0.75
CA LEU A 298 -7.97 -2.36 -0.32
C LEU A 298 -8.01 -1.54 0.96
N LYS A 299 -7.20 -1.92 1.94
CA LYS A 299 -7.13 -1.25 3.23
C LYS A 299 -5.68 -1.06 3.67
N SER A 300 -5.40 0.13 4.18
CA SER A 300 -4.13 0.50 4.79
C SER A 300 -4.41 1.19 6.13
N THR A 301 -3.84 0.65 7.20
CA THR A 301 -3.92 1.22 8.55
C THR A 301 -2.52 1.62 9.02
N ASN A 302 -2.37 2.87 9.44
CA ASN A 302 -1.13 3.38 10.00
C ASN A 302 -0.95 2.87 11.43
N LEU A 303 0.20 2.26 11.75
CA LEU A 303 0.50 1.71 13.07
C LEU A 303 1.47 2.59 13.87
N VAL A 304 1.95 3.69 13.30
CA VAL A 304 2.88 4.62 13.96
C VAL A 304 2.12 5.85 14.40
N HIS A 305 1.70 5.86 15.67
CA HIS A 305 1.06 7.00 16.32
C HIS A 305 2.03 7.75 17.22
N ASN A 306 2.96 7.03 17.86
CA ASN A 306 4.06 7.58 18.65
C ASN A 306 5.38 6.90 18.26
N GLN A 307 6.30 7.65 17.65
CA GLN A 307 7.56 7.13 17.15
C GLN A 307 8.51 6.54 18.22
N ASP A 308 8.31 6.89 19.50
CA ASP A 308 9.13 6.40 20.61
C ASP A 308 8.62 5.06 21.17
N VAL A 309 7.35 4.70 20.86
CA VAL A 309 6.69 3.47 21.31
C VAL A 309 6.50 2.50 20.13
N ASP A 310 5.94 3.00 19.03
CA ASP A 310 5.58 2.23 17.84
C ASP A 310 6.80 2.04 16.94
N THR A 311 7.68 1.12 17.36
CA THR A 311 9.01 0.96 16.75
C THR A 311 9.16 -0.26 15.85
N VAL A 312 8.25 -1.23 15.92
CA VAL A 312 8.40 -2.53 15.24
C VAL A 312 7.76 -2.56 13.87
N PHE A 313 6.58 -1.95 13.74
CA PHE A 313 5.75 -2.00 12.54
C PHE A 313 5.45 -0.59 12.02
N THR A 314 5.24 -0.49 10.72
CA THR A 314 4.90 0.78 10.06
C THR A 314 3.40 0.83 9.72
N LYS A 315 2.92 -0.13 8.91
CA LYS A 315 1.52 -0.22 8.50
C LYS A 315 0.98 -1.65 8.51
N SER A 316 -0.35 -1.76 8.57
CA SER A 316 -1.07 -3.00 8.29
C SER A 316 -1.82 -2.84 6.97
N TYR A 317 -1.64 -3.80 6.07
CA TYR A 317 -2.31 -3.84 4.78
C TYR A 317 -3.26 -5.02 4.70
N GLN A 318 -4.33 -4.83 3.92
CA GLN A 318 -5.25 -5.88 3.52
C GLN A 318 -5.73 -5.64 2.10
N SER A 319 -5.82 -6.69 1.31
CA SER A 319 -6.48 -6.70 0.00
C SER A 319 -7.43 -7.89 -0.06
N LYS A 320 -8.68 -7.65 -0.43
CA LYS A 320 -9.70 -8.67 -0.65
C LYS A 320 -10.16 -8.63 -2.10
N MET A 321 -9.93 -9.70 -2.84
CA MET A 321 -10.15 -9.79 -4.30
C MET A 321 -10.89 -11.09 -4.64
N PRO A 322 -12.06 -11.06 -5.31
CA PRO A 322 -12.73 -12.27 -5.76
C PRO A 322 -11.96 -12.90 -6.94
N LEU A 323 -11.75 -14.20 -6.87
CA LEU A 323 -11.13 -14.97 -7.95
C LEU A 323 -12.13 -15.22 -9.09
N ALA A 324 -11.60 -15.23 -10.32
CA ALA A 324 -12.38 -15.68 -11.47
C ALA A 324 -12.58 -17.20 -11.43
N ILE A 325 -13.78 -17.63 -11.80
CA ILE A 325 -14.14 -19.04 -12.00
C ILE A 325 -14.19 -19.31 -13.49
N GLU A 326 -13.50 -20.36 -13.95
CA GLU A 326 -13.44 -20.78 -15.34
C GLU A 326 -13.89 -22.24 -15.45
N GLY A 327 -14.95 -22.49 -16.25
CA GLY A 327 -15.47 -23.85 -16.43
C GLY A 327 -16.01 -24.51 -15.16
N GLY A 328 -16.43 -23.73 -14.16
CA GLY A 328 -16.90 -24.24 -12.87
C GLY A 328 -15.77 -24.64 -11.90
N GLU A 329 -14.53 -24.26 -12.21
CA GLU A 329 -13.36 -24.50 -11.36
C GLU A 329 -12.62 -23.17 -11.11
N ILE A 330 -11.89 -23.11 -10.01
CA ILE A 330 -10.97 -22.00 -9.71
C ILE A 330 -9.75 -22.17 -10.60
N ALA A 331 -9.38 -21.11 -11.32
CA ALA A 331 -8.17 -21.08 -12.16
C ALA A 331 -7.59 -19.65 -12.17
N ALA A 332 -6.68 -19.37 -11.26
CA ALA A 332 -6.00 -18.07 -11.16
C ALA A 332 -4.48 -18.26 -11.32
N ASN A 333 -3.92 -17.66 -12.37
CA ASN A 333 -2.48 -17.59 -12.58
C ASN A 333 -1.99 -16.20 -12.18
N MET A 334 -1.06 -16.16 -11.23
CA MET A 334 -0.55 -14.94 -10.62
C MET A 334 0.96 -15.05 -10.47
N ASN A 335 1.59 -13.96 -10.04
CA ASN A 335 2.98 -13.94 -9.60
C ASN A 335 3.07 -13.29 -8.22
N TRP A 336 3.96 -13.82 -7.39
CA TRP A 336 4.42 -13.13 -6.18
C TRP A 336 5.75 -12.46 -6.47
N TYR A 337 5.93 -11.24 -5.97
CA TYR A 337 7.24 -10.61 -5.80
C TYR A 337 7.47 -10.32 -4.34
N TYR A 338 8.59 -10.78 -3.78
CA TYR A 338 9.09 -10.36 -2.47
C TYR A 338 10.54 -9.96 -2.59
N GLY A 339 10.82 -8.66 -2.55
CA GLY A 339 12.17 -8.19 -2.85
C GLY A 339 12.40 -6.71 -2.55
N PRO A 340 13.57 -6.17 -2.95
CA PRO A 340 13.87 -4.76 -2.81
C PRO A 340 12.97 -3.89 -3.70
N THR A 341 12.70 -2.67 -3.28
CA THR A 341 12.07 -1.63 -4.11
C THR A 341 13.14 -0.97 -4.99
N ASP A 342 13.73 -1.75 -5.91
CA ASP A 342 14.81 -1.33 -6.80
C ASP A 342 14.29 -1.15 -8.23
N TYR A 343 14.52 0.03 -8.80
CA TYR A 343 14.02 0.38 -10.14
C TYR A 343 14.52 -0.57 -11.22
N LYS A 344 15.79 -0.96 -11.21
CA LYS A 344 16.36 -1.81 -12.25
C LYS A 344 15.77 -3.21 -12.19
N ILE A 345 15.61 -3.76 -10.98
CA ILE A 345 14.99 -5.07 -10.79
C ILE A 345 13.54 -5.04 -11.25
N LEU A 346 12.75 -4.06 -10.79
CA LEU A 346 11.31 -3.98 -11.09
C LEU A 346 11.04 -3.68 -12.57
N ASN A 347 11.81 -2.79 -13.20
CA ASN A 347 11.71 -2.47 -14.62
C ASN A 347 12.05 -3.65 -15.54
N ASN A 348 12.96 -4.54 -15.11
CA ASN A 348 13.37 -5.70 -15.91
C ASN A 348 12.27 -6.76 -16.09
N TYR A 349 11.21 -6.74 -15.28
CA TYR A 349 10.10 -7.67 -15.46
C TYR A 349 9.21 -7.31 -16.64
N ASP A 350 9.23 -6.07 -17.13
CA ASP A 350 8.33 -5.57 -18.19
C ASP A 350 6.84 -5.76 -17.84
N ARG A 351 6.50 -5.45 -16.59
CA ARG A 351 5.15 -5.58 -16.01
C ARG A 351 4.70 -4.31 -15.29
N ASN A 352 5.25 -3.16 -15.69
CA ASN A 352 4.98 -1.84 -15.11
C ASN A 352 5.22 -1.72 -13.58
N LEU A 353 6.00 -2.65 -13.01
CA LEU A 353 6.30 -2.66 -11.58
C LEU A 353 7.27 -1.56 -11.16
N ASP A 354 7.92 -0.89 -12.10
CA ASP A 354 8.82 0.21 -11.83
C ASP A 354 8.10 1.48 -11.34
N GLU A 355 6.80 1.62 -11.61
CA GLU A 355 5.95 2.69 -11.06
C GLU A 355 5.75 2.56 -9.54
N VAL A 356 5.98 1.38 -8.95
CA VAL A 356 6.03 1.19 -7.48
C VAL A 356 7.18 1.99 -6.85
N VAL A 357 8.22 2.31 -7.61
CA VAL A 357 9.34 3.13 -7.13
C VAL A 357 8.92 4.59 -7.13
N PRO A 358 9.09 5.33 -6.02
CA PRO A 358 8.65 6.72 -5.94
C PRO A 358 9.64 7.63 -6.70
N LEU A 359 9.54 7.65 -8.03
CA LEU A 359 10.40 8.46 -8.91
C LEU A 359 9.99 9.94 -8.95
N GLY A 360 8.86 10.30 -8.35
CA GLY A 360 8.33 11.65 -8.35
C GLY A 360 7.28 11.88 -9.43
N TRP A 361 6.48 12.93 -9.28
CA TRP A 361 5.32 13.21 -10.13
C TRP A 361 5.70 13.92 -11.44
N GLY A 362 5.04 13.57 -12.55
CA GLY A 362 5.15 14.30 -13.82
C GLY A 362 6.57 14.41 -14.37
N ILE A 363 7.06 15.65 -14.53
CA ILE A 363 8.41 15.90 -15.08
C ILE A 363 9.53 15.34 -14.21
N PHE A 364 9.32 15.22 -12.89
CA PHE A 364 10.35 14.74 -11.96
C PHE A 364 10.63 13.26 -12.18
N GLY A 365 9.58 12.44 -12.33
CA GLY A 365 9.71 11.03 -12.69
C GLY A 365 10.47 10.83 -14.00
N TRP A 366 10.17 11.65 -15.02
CA TRP A 366 10.88 11.60 -16.30
C TRP A 366 12.37 11.93 -16.16
N ILE A 367 12.72 13.02 -15.45
CA ILE A 367 14.13 13.40 -15.22
C ILE A 367 14.84 12.31 -14.42
N ASN A 368 14.20 11.74 -13.39
CA ASN A 368 14.79 10.69 -12.57
C ASN A 368 15.05 9.41 -13.39
N ARG A 369 14.05 8.97 -14.16
CA ARG A 369 14.12 7.77 -15.01
C ARG A 369 15.20 7.87 -16.10
N TYR A 370 15.28 8.99 -16.81
CA TYR A 370 16.11 9.11 -18.01
C TYR A 370 17.44 9.86 -17.81
N VAL A 371 17.57 10.66 -16.74
CA VAL A 371 18.79 11.46 -16.48
C VAL A 371 19.52 10.94 -15.25
N PHE A 372 18.87 10.95 -14.08
CA PHE A 372 19.57 10.65 -12.82
C PHE A 372 19.93 9.17 -12.67
N ILE A 373 19.01 8.23 -12.94
CA ILE A 373 19.29 6.80 -12.79
C ILE A 373 20.44 6.34 -13.72
N PRO A 374 20.44 6.64 -15.04
CA PRO A 374 21.53 6.23 -15.91
C PRO A 374 22.86 6.90 -15.55
N LEU A 375 22.84 8.20 -15.20
CA LEU A 375 24.04 8.93 -14.82
C LEU A 375 24.62 8.40 -13.50
N PHE A 376 23.78 8.12 -12.51
CA PHE A 376 24.21 7.53 -11.23
C PHE A 376 24.73 6.10 -11.42
N GLY A 377 24.06 5.29 -12.25
CA GLY A 377 24.54 3.95 -12.61
C GLY A 377 25.91 3.98 -13.29
N PHE A 378 26.13 4.93 -14.20
CA PHE A 378 27.45 5.16 -14.80
C PHE A 378 28.48 5.55 -13.74
N LEU A 379 28.22 6.59 -12.94
CA LEU A 379 29.16 7.07 -11.92
C LEU A 379 29.49 6.01 -10.87
N SER A 380 28.50 5.25 -10.41
CA SER A 380 28.67 4.20 -9.40
C SER A 380 29.39 2.95 -9.92
N SER A 381 29.52 2.78 -11.24
CA SER A 381 30.27 1.65 -11.81
C SER A 381 31.79 1.77 -11.59
N PHE A 382 32.31 2.98 -11.39
CA PHE A 382 33.74 3.24 -11.15
C PHE A 382 34.04 4.09 -9.90
N LEU A 383 33.03 4.69 -9.27
CA LEU A 383 33.18 5.45 -8.01
C LEU A 383 32.38 4.80 -6.87
N PRO A 384 32.86 4.88 -5.61
CA PRO A 384 32.04 4.58 -4.45
C PRO A 384 30.78 5.46 -4.42
N TYR A 385 29.65 4.92 -3.95
CA TYR A 385 28.35 5.62 -3.96
C TYR A 385 28.40 7.05 -3.37
N GLY A 386 29.10 7.25 -2.25
CA GLY A 386 29.23 8.58 -1.65
C GLY A 386 29.92 9.60 -2.57
N LEU A 387 30.97 9.18 -3.28
CA LEU A 387 31.69 10.04 -4.22
C LEU A 387 30.89 10.25 -5.51
N ALA A 388 30.16 9.23 -5.97
CA ALA A 388 29.24 9.35 -7.09
C ALA A 388 28.18 10.44 -6.83
N ILE A 389 27.60 10.49 -5.62
CA ILE A 389 26.65 11.55 -5.22
C ILE A 389 27.32 12.93 -5.27
N VAL A 390 28.53 13.08 -4.72
CA VAL A 390 29.26 14.35 -4.75
C VAL A 390 29.48 14.83 -6.18
N VAL A 391 29.96 13.96 -7.07
CA VAL A 391 30.19 14.28 -8.48
C VAL A 391 28.87 14.63 -9.18
N MET A 392 27.81 13.86 -8.94
CA MET A 392 26.47 14.14 -9.48
C MET A 392 25.98 15.52 -9.04
N THR A 393 26.18 15.88 -7.77
CA THR A 393 25.79 17.20 -7.23
C THR A 393 26.57 18.33 -7.90
N ILE A 394 27.87 18.14 -8.17
CA ILE A 394 28.71 19.10 -8.90
C ILE A 394 28.21 19.26 -10.35
N LEU A 395 27.93 18.16 -11.04
CA LEU A 395 27.42 18.19 -12.42
C LEU A 395 26.10 18.96 -12.51
N VAL A 396 25.15 18.68 -11.62
CA VAL A 396 23.87 19.40 -11.57
C VAL A 396 24.09 20.89 -11.31
N ARG A 397 25.00 21.25 -10.38
CA ARG A 397 25.35 22.66 -10.13
C ARG A 397 25.97 23.36 -11.34
N ILE A 398 26.81 22.66 -12.12
CA ILE A 398 27.40 23.19 -13.35
C ILE A 398 26.31 23.43 -14.40
N VAL A 399 25.42 22.45 -14.62
CA VAL A 399 24.30 22.58 -15.56
C VAL A 399 23.36 23.72 -15.16
N MET A 400 23.14 23.92 -13.86
CA MET A 400 22.32 25.01 -13.32
C MET A 400 23.07 26.35 -13.21
N SER A 401 24.39 26.39 -13.41
CA SER A 401 25.22 27.60 -13.28
C SER A 401 24.80 28.79 -14.15
N PRO A 402 24.40 28.66 -15.44
CA PRO A 402 23.94 29.80 -16.23
C PRO A 402 22.63 30.39 -15.68
N VAL A 403 21.76 29.54 -15.13
CA VAL A 403 20.49 29.96 -14.53
C VAL A 403 20.75 30.68 -13.22
N THR A 404 21.57 30.09 -12.33
CA THR A 404 21.90 30.71 -11.05
C THR A 404 22.60 32.04 -11.27
N TYR A 405 23.51 32.13 -12.23
CA TYR A 405 24.15 33.39 -12.62
C TYR A 405 23.14 34.47 -13.04
N LYS A 406 22.18 34.13 -13.91
CA LYS A 406 21.11 35.07 -14.31
C LYS A 406 20.26 35.53 -13.13
N SER A 407 19.97 34.64 -12.19
CA SER A 407 19.25 35.02 -10.98
C SER A 407 20.08 35.93 -10.07
N TYR A 408 21.37 35.62 -9.84
CA TYR A 408 22.27 36.49 -9.08
C TYR A 408 22.34 37.90 -9.69
N LEU A 409 22.44 37.99 -11.02
CA LEU A 409 22.43 39.27 -11.73
C LEU A 409 21.10 40.03 -11.52
N SER A 410 19.95 39.35 -11.59
CA SER A 410 18.65 39.97 -11.32
C SER A 410 18.53 40.46 -9.87
N GLN A 411 19.05 39.70 -8.90
CA GLN A 411 19.08 40.09 -7.49
C GLN A 411 20.01 41.28 -7.25
N ALA A 412 21.16 41.34 -7.93
CA ALA A 412 22.07 42.48 -7.86
C ALA A 412 21.41 43.75 -8.39
N LYS A 413 20.74 43.67 -9.56
CA LYS A 413 19.95 44.79 -10.11
C LYS A 413 18.85 45.25 -9.15
N MET A 414 18.14 44.31 -8.52
CA MET A 414 17.12 44.61 -7.50
C MET A 414 17.70 45.40 -6.31
N LYS A 415 18.90 45.04 -5.86
CA LYS A 415 19.60 45.73 -4.77
C LYS A 415 19.96 47.17 -5.13
N VAL A 416 20.34 47.41 -6.40
CA VAL A 416 20.64 48.76 -6.93
C VAL A 416 19.38 49.63 -7.03
N LEU A 417 18.21 49.04 -7.33
CA LEU A 417 16.93 49.77 -7.47
C LEU A 417 16.24 50.10 -6.14
N LYS A 418 16.69 49.54 -5.01
CA LYS A 418 16.13 49.80 -3.66
C LYS A 418 15.92 51.28 -3.30
N PRO A 419 16.87 52.21 -3.53
CA PRO A 419 16.66 53.64 -3.26
C PRO A 419 15.47 54.21 -4.06
N GLU A 420 15.42 53.97 -5.36
CA GLU A 420 14.34 54.47 -6.24
C GLU A 420 12.97 53.87 -5.87
N ILE A 421 12.93 52.60 -5.45
CA ILE A 421 11.73 51.97 -4.91
C ILE A 421 11.29 52.65 -3.60
N THR A 422 12.24 53.08 -2.76
CA THR A 422 11.94 53.80 -1.51
C THR A 422 11.37 55.18 -1.80
N GLU A 423 11.82 55.84 -2.86
CA GLU A 423 11.25 57.11 -3.35
C GLU A 423 9.82 56.91 -3.89
N ILE A 424 9.59 55.90 -4.73
CA ILE A 424 8.23 55.53 -5.20
C ILE A 424 7.31 55.23 -4.01
N ASN A 425 7.81 54.48 -3.03
CA ASN A 425 7.08 54.16 -1.80
C ASN A 425 6.74 55.39 -0.97
N THR A 426 7.61 56.40 -0.96
CA THR A 426 7.40 57.65 -0.21
C THR A 426 6.45 58.59 -0.96
N LYS A 427 6.52 58.62 -2.29
CA LYS A 427 5.69 59.47 -3.17
C LYS A 427 4.25 58.98 -3.29
N TYR A 428 4.02 57.67 -3.21
CA TYR A 428 2.70 57.04 -3.38
C TYR A 428 2.26 56.25 -2.14
N LYS A 429 2.49 56.78 -0.93
CA LYS A 429 2.16 56.10 0.35
C LYS A 429 0.69 55.65 0.44
N ASP A 430 -0.24 56.47 -0.05
CA ASP A 430 -1.68 56.25 0.11
C ASP A 430 -2.33 55.57 -1.10
N ASN A 431 -1.57 55.23 -2.14
CA ASN A 431 -2.08 54.60 -3.36
C ASN A 431 -1.30 53.32 -3.70
N ALA A 432 -1.74 52.21 -3.12
CA ALA A 432 -1.13 50.89 -3.30
C ALA A 432 -1.08 50.45 -4.78
N ILE A 433 -2.10 50.78 -5.57
CA ILE A 433 -2.19 50.39 -6.98
C ILE A 433 -1.14 51.14 -7.81
N LYS A 434 -1.06 52.47 -7.68
CA LYS A 434 -0.04 53.27 -8.38
C LYS A 434 1.38 52.91 -7.94
N LYS A 435 1.58 52.64 -6.65
CA LYS A 435 2.85 52.16 -6.11
C LYS A 435 3.27 50.84 -6.76
N GLN A 436 2.37 49.88 -6.89
CA GLN A 436 2.66 48.60 -7.56
C GLN A 436 2.98 48.80 -9.04
N GLN A 437 2.21 49.64 -9.75
CA GLN A 437 2.42 49.93 -11.17
C GLN A 437 3.78 50.59 -11.44
N GLU A 438 4.14 51.64 -10.71
CA GLU A 438 5.42 52.34 -10.86
C GLU A 438 6.61 51.45 -10.46
N THR A 439 6.46 50.66 -9.40
CA THR A 439 7.48 49.68 -9.00
C THR A 439 7.71 48.63 -10.09
N MET A 440 6.63 48.12 -10.71
CA MET A 440 6.74 47.15 -11.81
C MET A 440 7.28 47.78 -13.10
N ALA A 441 6.92 49.02 -13.40
CA ALA A 441 7.46 49.77 -14.54
C ALA A 441 8.98 50.01 -14.39
N LEU A 442 9.43 50.35 -13.18
CA LEU A 442 10.85 50.50 -12.86
C LEU A 442 11.62 49.19 -13.01
N TYR A 443 11.06 48.09 -12.49
CA TYR A 443 11.65 46.75 -12.65
C TYR A 443 11.77 46.32 -14.11
N SER A 444 10.71 46.53 -14.90
CA SER A 444 10.70 46.23 -16.33
C SER A 444 11.74 47.05 -17.10
N LYS A 445 11.83 48.37 -16.84
CA LYS A 445 12.83 49.26 -17.46
C LYS A 445 14.27 48.85 -17.14
N ALA A 446 14.55 48.42 -15.91
CA ALA A 446 15.88 47.98 -15.50
C ALA A 446 16.22 46.53 -15.94
N GLY A 447 15.27 45.83 -16.57
CA GLY A 447 15.40 44.41 -16.91
C GLY A 447 15.67 43.56 -15.65
N ALA A 448 15.06 43.93 -14.54
CA ALA A 448 15.09 43.21 -13.27
C ALA A 448 13.72 42.54 -13.07
N SER A 449 13.69 41.24 -12.79
CA SER A 449 12.44 40.54 -12.50
C SER A 449 12.37 40.18 -11.02
N PRO A 450 11.31 40.59 -10.30
CA PRO A 450 11.06 40.15 -8.92
C PRO A 450 10.96 38.63 -8.80
N MET A 451 10.43 37.96 -9.83
CA MET A 451 10.29 36.51 -9.88
C MET A 451 11.60 35.78 -10.21
N ALA A 452 12.58 36.46 -10.82
CA ALA A 452 13.89 35.85 -11.07
C ALA A 452 14.69 35.58 -9.77
N GLY A 453 14.28 36.17 -8.64
CA GLY A 453 14.85 35.88 -7.31
C GLY A 453 14.41 34.53 -6.73
N CYS A 454 13.15 34.11 -6.95
CA CYS A 454 12.65 32.80 -6.52
C CYS A 454 12.88 31.71 -7.59
N LEU A 455 13.22 32.08 -8.82
CA LEU A 455 13.46 31.15 -9.92
C LEU A 455 14.55 30.09 -9.64
N PRO A 456 15.69 30.38 -8.98
CA PRO A 456 16.64 29.34 -8.60
C PRO A 456 16.08 28.36 -7.58
N ALA A 457 15.33 28.85 -6.59
CA ALA A 457 14.73 27.98 -5.58
C ALA A 457 13.68 27.06 -6.24
N LEU A 458 12.85 27.60 -7.13
CA LEU A 458 11.85 26.85 -7.89
C LEU A 458 12.48 25.82 -8.85
N MET A 459 13.56 26.19 -9.55
CA MET A 459 14.29 25.24 -10.42
C MET A 459 15.15 24.25 -9.65
N GLN A 460 15.43 24.49 -8.37
CA GLN A 460 16.09 23.52 -7.49
C GLN A 460 15.11 22.52 -6.87
N LEU A 461 13.81 22.84 -6.77
CA LEU A 461 12.79 21.88 -6.32
C LEU A 461 12.89 20.53 -7.05
N PRO A 462 13.04 20.48 -8.40
CA PRO A 462 13.28 19.23 -9.14
C PRO A 462 14.46 18.37 -8.73
N VAL A 463 15.46 18.96 -8.10
CA VAL A 463 16.67 18.25 -7.70
C VAL A 463 16.56 17.75 -6.25
N PHE A 464 15.69 18.38 -5.46
CA PHE A 464 15.46 18.04 -4.05
C PHE A 464 14.32 17.06 -3.83
N TYR A 465 13.29 17.10 -4.69
CA TYR A 465 12.16 16.18 -4.74
C TYR A 465 12.37 15.17 -5.85
#